data_AF-A0A658YVY0-F1
#
_entry.id   AF-A0A658YVY0-F1
#
_cell.length_a   1.000
_cell.length_b   1.000
_cell.length_c   1.000
_cell.angle_alpha   90.00
_cell.angle_beta   90.00
_cell.angle_gamma   90.00
#
_symmetry.space_group_name_H-M   'P 1'
#
loop_
_entity.id
_entity.type
_entity.pdbx_description
1 polymer ?
#
loop_
_entity_poly.entity_id
_entity_poly.type
_entity_poly.pdbx_seq_one_letter_code
_entity_poly.pdbx_strand_id
1 'polypeptide(L)'
;MKQITFAPRNHLLTNTNTWTPDSQWLVFDVRPSGASFTGETIERVNIHTGEVEVIYRASQGAHVGVVTVHPKSEKYVFIHGPENPDETWHYDFHHRRGVIAEGGKVSNLDAMDITAPYTPGALRGGSHVHVFSPNGERGSFTYNDHVMHQLDPALDLRNVGVAAPFGPVNVQKQHPREYSGSHWCVLVSKTTPTPQPGSDEINRAYEEGWVGNHALAFIGDTLSPKGEKVPELFIVELPQDEASWKSAGDAPLSGTETTLPAPLGAL
;
A
#
# COMPACT_ATOMS: atom_id res chain seq x y z
N MET A 1 15.61 19.32 -23.45
CA MET A 1 15.91 18.07 -22.71
C MET A 1 17.14 18.33 -21.85
N LYS A 2 17.09 17.98 -20.55
CA LYS A 2 18.18 18.22 -19.58
C LYS A 2 18.39 16.95 -18.74
N GLN A 3 19.63 16.47 -18.66
CA GLN A 3 20.03 15.46 -17.68
C GLN A 3 20.26 16.14 -16.32
N ILE A 4 19.71 15.58 -15.24
CA ILE A 4 19.80 16.15 -13.89
C ILE A 4 20.44 15.22 -12.85
N THR A 5 20.64 13.95 -13.19
CA THR A 5 21.36 12.96 -12.36
C THR A 5 22.54 12.39 -13.14
N PHE A 6 23.64 12.10 -12.44
CA PHE A 6 24.92 11.71 -13.07
C PHE A 6 25.61 10.52 -12.40
N ALA A 7 25.08 10.03 -11.28
CA ALA A 7 25.66 8.87 -10.61
C ALA A 7 25.47 7.60 -11.48
N PRO A 8 26.45 6.68 -11.54
CA PRO A 8 26.36 5.46 -12.35
C PRO A 8 25.50 4.38 -11.66
N ARG A 9 24.23 4.71 -11.41
CA ARG A 9 23.23 3.85 -10.77
C ARG A 9 21.83 4.20 -11.28
N ASN A 10 20.84 3.45 -10.81
CA ASN A 10 19.45 3.65 -11.21
C ASN A 10 18.81 4.84 -10.48
N HIS A 11 17.87 5.47 -11.17
CA HIS A 11 17.06 6.58 -10.67
C HIS A 11 15.63 6.33 -11.13
N LEU A 12 14.90 5.52 -10.36
CA LEU A 12 13.58 5.04 -10.74
C LEU A 12 12.49 5.96 -10.18
N LEU A 13 11.68 6.50 -11.07
CA LEU A 13 10.49 7.26 -10.71
C LEU A 13 9.31 6.31 -10.58
N THR A 14 8.49 6.54 -9.57
CA THR A 14 7.10 6.07 -9.59
C THR A 14 6.37 6.82 -10.70
N ASN A 15 5.41 6.18 -11.34
CA ASN A 15 4.64 6.75 -12.46
C ASN A 15 3.69 7.90 -12.04
N THR A 16 3.60 8.22 -10.76
CA THR A 16 2.72 9.27 -10.22
C THR A 16 3.35 9.95 -9.00
N ASN A 17 2.94 11.19 -8.74
CA ASN A 17 3.23 11.96 -7.53
C ASN A 17 4.72 11.93 -7.11
N THR A 18 5.64 12.28 -8.00
CA THR A 18 7.10 12.25 -7.74
C THR A 18 7.72 13.63 -7.50
N TRP A 19 6.91 14.69 -7.46
CA TRP A 19 7.40 16.06 -7.29
C TRP A 19 7.11 16.59 -5.91
N THR A 20 8.05 17.34 -5.33
CA THR A 20 7.74 18.18 -4.17
C THR A 20 6.73 19.27 -4.54
N PRO A 21 5.90 19.74 -3.58
CA PRO A 21 4.86 20.74 -3.87
C PRO A 21 5.38 22.05 -4.47
N ASP A 22 6.61 22.44 -4.15
CA ASP A 22 7.28 23.62 -4.69
C ASP A 22 7.83 23.42 -6.12
N SER A 23 7.68 22.22 -6.68
CA SER A 23 8.19 21.80 -7.99
C SER A 23 9.71 21.94 -8.16
N GLN A 24 10.47 22.02 -7.06
CA GLN A 24 11.93 22.17 -7.11
C GLN A 24 12.64 20.81 -7.12
N TRP A 25 12.03 19.77 -6.55
CA TRP A 25 12.65 18.47 -6.36
C TRP A 25 11.85 17.34 -7.01
N LEU A 26 12.57 16.42 -7.63
CA LEU A 26 12.06 15.17 -8.15
C LEU A 26 12.54 14.02 -7.26
N VAL A 27 11.61 13.17 -6.82
CA VAL A 27 11.85 12.10 -5.85
C VAL A 27 11.88 10.75 -6.56
N PHE A 28 12.87 9.91 -6.22
CA PHE A 28 13.14 8.64 -6.88
C PHE A 28 13.67 7.59 -5.89
N ASP A 29 13.63 6.32 -6.31
CA ASP A 29 14.31 5.22 -5.64
C ASP A 29 15.44 4.64 -6.51
N VAL A 30 16.29 3.81 -5.93
CA VAL A 30 17.52 3.31 -6.59
C VAL A 30 17.42 1.86 -7.05
N ARG A 31 16.21 1.28 -7.12
CA ARG A 31 16.02 -0.10 -7.57
C ARG A 31 16.46 -0.26 -9.04
N PRO A 32 17.00 -1.44 -9.41
CA PRO A 32 17.48 -1.66 -10.77
C PRO A 32 16.38 -1.81 -11.83
N SER A 33 15.18 -2.19 -11.42
CA SER A 33 14.01 -2.23 -12.27
C SER A 33 12.74 -2.22 -11.42
N GLY A 34 11.58 -1.98 -12.04
CA GLY A 34 10.29 -2.10 -11.36
C GLY A 34 9.98 -3.51 -10.83
N ALA A 35 10.65 -4.55 -11.36
CA ALA A 35 10.47 -5.95 -10.96
C ALA A 35 11.43 -6.40 -9.84
N SER A 36 12.41 -5.58 -9.47
CA SER A 36 13.39 -5.88 -8.42
C SER A 36 13.14 -5.00 -7.20
N PHE A 37 13.25 -5.56 -6.00
CA PHE A 37 13.07 -4.81 -4.75
C PHE A 37 14.32 -4.87 -3.87
N THR A 38 15.42 -4.33 -4.40
CA THR A 38 16.74 -4.27 -3.73
C THR A 38 17.23 -2.84 -3.49
N GLY A 39 16.32 -1.85 -3.55
CA GLY A 39 16.67 -0.45 -3.36
C GLY A 39 17.06 -0.17 -1.91
N GLU A 40 18.11 0.61 -1.68
CA GLU A 40 18.59 0.93 -0.33
C GLU A 40 18.18 2.33 0.14
N THR A 41 17.82 3.21 -0.80
CA THR A 41 17.55 4.61 -0.52
C THR A 41 16.34 5.14 -1.26
N ILE A 42 15.66 6.08 -0.60
CA ILE A 42 14.72 7.02 -1.20
C ILE A 42 15.43 8.37 -1.24
N GLU A 43 15.41 9.01 -2.40
CA GLU A 43 16.22 10.19 -2.67
C GLU A 43 15.44 11.25 -3.45
N ARG A 44 15.95 12.47 -3.44
CA ARG A 44 15.45 13.56 -4.28
C ARG A 44 16.58 14.29 -4.97
N VAL A 45 16.29 14.82 -6.16
CA VAL A 45 17.20 15.67 -6.93
C VAL A 45 16.56 17.02 -7.20
N ASN A 46 17.27 18.11 -6.93
CA ASN A 46 16.84 19.44 -7.29
C ASN A 46 17.01 19.64 -8.80
N ILE A 47 15.94 19.98 -9.50
CA ILE A 47 15.96 20.03 -10.97
C ILE A 47 16.78 21.20 -11.53
N HIS A 48 17.02 22.23 -10.73
CA HIS A 48 17.78 23.42 -11.11
C HIS A 48 19.27 23.22 -10.84
N THR A 49 19.64 22.82 -9.61
CA THR A 49 21.03 22.72 -9.15
C THR A 49 21.68 21.36 -9.42
N GLY A 50 20.88 20.29 -9.54
CA GLY A 50 21.38 18.91 -9.59
C GLY A 50 21.82 18.36 -8.22
N GLU A 51 21.56 19.09 -7.14
CA GLU A 51 21.79 18.62 -5.77
C GLU A 51 20.95 17.38 -5.49
N VAL A 52 21.56 16.37 -4.86
CA VAL A 52 20.90 15.11 -4.51
C VAL A 52 20.92 14.93 -3.00
N GLU A 53 19.76 14.62 -2.44
CA GLU A 53 19.59 14.36 -1.01
C GLU A 53 18.96 12.99 -0.76
N VAL A 54 19.42 12.31 0.29
CA VAL A 54 18.84 11.06 0.76
C VAL A 54 17.75 11.38 1.77
N ILE A 55 16.50 11.06 1.44
CA ILE A 55 15.34 11.21 2.33
C ILE A 55 15.32 10.08 3.35
N TYR A 56 15.61 8.86 2.89
CA TYR A 56 15.60 7.66 3.73
C TYR A 56 16.65 6.66 3.25
N ARG A 57 17.28 5.98 4.21
CA ARG A 57 18.18 4.85 3.97
C ARG A 57 17.67 3.65 4.75
N ALA A 58 17.40 2.56 4.05
CA ALA A 58 17.02 1.30 4.65
C ALA A 58 18.14 0.78 5.56
N SER A 59 17.76 0.08 6.62
CA SER A 59 18.70 -0.49 7.58
C SER A 59 18.31 -1.94 7.91
N GLN A 60 19.18 -2.66 8.62
CA GLN A 60 18.91 -4.03 9.07
C GLN A 60 18.56 -4.99 7.93
N GLY A 61 19.19 -4.84 6.77
CA GLY A 61 18.97 -5.69 5.60
C GLY A 61 17.64 -5.46 4.87
N ALA A 62 16.84 -4.47 5.26
CA ALA A 62 15.64 -4.10 4.53
C ALA A 62 15.95 -3.42 3.19
N HIS A 63 14.95 -3.41 2.32
CA HIS A 63 14.95 -2.65 1.07
C HIS A 63 13.75 -1.73 1.00
N VAL A 64 13.86 -0.68 0.17
CA VAL A 64 12.84 0.35 -0.03
C VAL A 64 12.69 0.69 -1.51
N GLY A 65 11.53 1.25 -1.85
CA GLY A 65 11.29 1.81 -3.17
C GLY A 65 9.83 2.24 -3.36
N VAL A 66 9.50 2.62 -4.59
CA VAL A 66 8.13 3.02 -4.98
C VAL A 66 7.64 4.19 -4.12
N VAL A 67 8.37 5.30 -4.18
CA VAL A 67 8.06 6.51 -3.41
C VAL A 67 7.03 7.38 -4.13
N THR A 68 6.07 7.93 -3.38
CA THR A 68 5.23 9.05 -3.81
C THR A 68 5.29 10.18 -2.80
N VAL A 69 4.94 11.38 -3.27
CA VAL A 69 5.03 12.65 -2.54
C VAL A 69 3.63 13.17 -2.23
N HIS A 70 3.46 13.68 -1.02
CA HIS A 70 2.24 14.33 -0.58
C HIS A 70 1.99 15.62 -1.37
N PRO A 71 0.74 15.91 -1.81
CA PRO A 71 0.47 17.01 -2.75
C PRO A 71 0.69 18.42 -2.17
N LYS A 72 0.78 18.56 -0.84
CA LYS A 72 0.81 19.87 -0.16
C LYS A 72 1.96 20.07 0.82
N SER A 73 2.76 19.04 1.09
CA SER A 73 3.88 19.12 2.02
C SER A 73 5.01 18.19 1.60
N GLU A 74 6.22 18.46 2.09
CA GLU A 74 7.39 17.58 1.92
C GLU A 74 7.28 16.34 2.81
N LYS A 75 6.28 15.52 2.49
CA LYS A 75 5.99 14.23 3.11
C LYS A 75 6.03 13.18 2.03
N TYR A 76 6.70 12.08 2.33
CA TYR A 76 6.94 11.00 1.39
C TYR A 76 6.32 9.73 1.94
N VAL A 77 5.72 8.92 1.08
CA VAL A 77 5.30 7.56 1.41
C VAL A 77 5.95 6.58 0.45
N PHE A 78 6.46 5.47 0.96
CA PHE A 78 7.17 4.47 0.16
C PHE A 78 7.00 3.07 0.75
N ILE A 79 7.30 2.08 -0.07
CA ILE A 79 7.29 0.69 0.35
C ILE A 79 8.58 0.40 1.11
N HIS A 80 8.42 -0.27 2.24
CA HIS A 80 9.52 -0.80 3.04
C HIS A 80 9.36 -2.32 3.17
N GLY A 81 10.42 -3.06 2.83
CA GLY A 81 10.50 -4.50 3.07
C GLY A 81 10.71 -4.81 4.56
N PRO A 82 10.73 -6.08 4.97
CA PRO A 82 10.97 -6.40 6.36
C PRO A 82 12.40 -6.08 6.78
N GLU A 83 12.57 -5.56 8.00
CA GLU A 83 13.87 -5.47 8.67
C GLU A 83 14.26 -6.83 9.26
N ASN A 84 15.56 -7.11 9.32
CA ASN A 84 16.12 -8.39 9.72
C ASN A 84 15.45 -9.55 8.96
N PRO A 85 15.51 -9.56 7.62
CA PRO A 85 14.90 -10.63 6.84
C PRO A 85 15.57 -11.97 7.17
N ASP A 86 14.77 -13.04 7.18
CA ASP A 86 15.25 -14.41 7.37
C ASP A 86 14.64 -15.36 6.32
N GLU A 87 14.92 -16.65 6.42
CA GLU A 87 14.46 -17.67 5.48
C GLU A 87 12.93 -17.69 5.33
N THR A 88 12.20 -17.40 6.41
CA THR A 88 10.73 -17.45 6.48
C THR A 88 10.08 -16.08 6.31
N TRP A 89 10.83 -15.00 6.56
CA TRP A 89 10.34 -13.64 6.54
C TRP A 89 11.29 -12.72 5.77
N HIS A 90 11.18 -12.77 4.45
CA HIS A 90 11.91 -11.91 3.51
C HIS A 90 10.92 -11.06 2.70
N TYR A 91 11.43 -10.20 1.82
CA TYR A 91 10.57 -9.40 0.97
C TYR A 91 9.66 -10.29 0.10
N ASP A 92 8.35 -10.12 0.28
CA ASP A 92 7.29 -10.71 -0.52
C ASP A 92 6.08 -9.75 -0.51
N PHE A 93 5.06 -10.03 -1.33
CA PHE A 93 3.86 -9.20 -1.46
C PHE A 93 3.10 -9.02 -0.15
N HIS A 94 3.13 -10.01 0.74
CA HIS A 94 2.47 -9.97 2.05
C HIS A 94 3.41 -9.58 3.22
N HIS A 95 4.68 -9.24 2.97
CA HIS A 95 5.68 -8.85 4.00
C HIS A 95 6.23 -7.42 3.84
N ARG A 96 5.53 -6.58 3.06
CA ARG A 96 5.90 -5.19 2.77
C ARG A 96 4.95 -4.22 3.47
N ARG A 97 5.42 -3.02 3.82
CA ARG A 97 4.61 -2.03 4.54
C ARG A 97 4.75 -0.65 3.94
N GLY A 98 3.79 0.22 4.20
CA GLY A 98 3.90 1.64 3.94
C GLY A 98 4.66 2.34 5.05
N VAL A 99 5.61 3.19 4.67
CA VAL A 99 6.36 4.05 5.59
C VAL A 99 6.24 5.49 5.14
N ILE A 100 5.98 6.39 6.09
CA ILE A 100 5.99 7.83 5.88
C ILE A 100 7.31 8.41 6.40
N ALA A 101 7.93 9.28 5.60
CA ALA A 101 9.02 10.15 6.03
C ALA A 101 8.63 11.63 5.92
N GLU A 102 8.85 12.41 6.99
CA GLU A 102 8.57 13.84 7.05
C GLU A 102 9.48 14.50 8.10
N GLY A 103 10.16 15.60 7.74
CA GLY A 103 10.98 16.38 8.67
C GLY A 103 12.06 15.56 9.41
N GLY A 104 12.67 14.59 8.72
CA GLY A 104 13.67 13.68 9.29
C GLY A 104 13.11 12.60 10.24
N LYS A 105 11.79 12.53 10.40
CA LYS A 105 11.10 11.48 11.17
C LYS A 105 10.50 10.44 10.24
N VAL A 106 10.42 9.21 10.74
CA VAL A 106 9.91 8.07 10.00
C VAL A 106 8.88 7.33 10.86
N SER A 107 7.75 6.94 10.27
CA SER A 107 6.71 6.17 10.94
C SER A 107 6.02 5.22 9.96
N ASN A 108 5.52 4.08 10.45
CA ASN A 108 4.68 3.21 9.63
C ASN A 108 3.36 3.90 9.27
N LEU A 109 2.95 3.78 8.01
CA LEU A 109 1.62 4.18 7.55
C LEU A 109 0.59 3.21 8.14
N ASP A 110 0.69 1.95 7.73
CA ASP A 110 -0.18 0.85 8.15
C ASP A 110 0.35 0.14 9.41
N ALA A 111 -0.59 -0.47 10.13
CA ALA A 111 -0.30 -1.40 11.22
C ALA A 111 -0.44 -2.84 10.70
N MET A 112 0.27 -3.79 11.29
CA MET A 112 0.16 -5.20 10.97
C MET A 112 0.01 -6.06 12.22
N ASP A 113 -1.06 -6.85 12.24
CA ASP A 113 -1.43 -7.78 13.29
C ASP A 113 -1.78 -9.13 12.65
N ILE A 114 -0.94 -10.14 12.88
CA ILE A 114 -1.08 -11.47 12.26
C ILE A 114 -1.48 -12.55 13.27
N THR A 115 -1.70 -12.15 14.53
CA THR A 115 -2.07 -13.05 15.62
C THR A 115 -3.52 -12.79 16.03
N ALA A 116 -4.37 -13.81 15.98
CA ALA A 116 -5.75 -13.67 16.43
C ALA A 116 -5.82 -13.44 17.97
N PRO A 117 -6.77 -12.61 18.47
CA PRO A 117 -7.77 -11.85 17.72
C PRO A 117 -7.17 -10.61 17.04
N TYR A 118 -7.48 -10.43 15.76
CA TYR A 118 -6.92 -9.35 14.94
C TYR A 118 -7.47 -7.97 15.32
N THR A 119 -6.59 -6.97 15.33
CA THR A 119 -6.91 -5.56 15.60
C THR A 119 -7.64 -4.89 14.42
N PRO A 120 -8.87 -4.37 14.61
CA PRO A 120 -9.54 -3.56 13.60
C PRO A 120 -8.70 -2.35 13.17
N GLY A 121 -8.66 -2.08 11.85
CA GLY A 121 -7.85 -1.01 11.27
C GLY A 121 -6.37 -1.38 11.06
N ALA A 122 -5.91 -2.54 11.56
CA ALA A 122 -4.64 -3.13 11.17
C ALA A 122 -4.83 -4.05 9.97
N LEU A 123 -3.78 -4.16 9.16
CA LEU A 123 -3.65 -5.18 8.13
C LEU A 123 -3.11 -6.48 8.75
N ARG A 124 -3.12 -7.56 7.97
CA ARG A 124 -2.60 -8.89 8.35
C ARG A 124 -1.61 -9.39 7.30
N GLY A 125 -0.95 -8.47 6.63
CA GLY A 125 -0.10 -8.72 5.49
C GLY A 125 0.46 -7.41 4.94
N GLY A 126 0.76 -7.39 3.64
CA GLY A 126 1.57 -6.35 3.04
C GLY A 126 0.81 -5.38 2.14
N SER A 127 1.17 -4.11 2.24
CA SER A 127 0.64 -3.01 1.43
C SER A 127 1.63 -2.55 0.34
N HIS A 128 1.12 -2.08 -0.80
CA HIS A 128 1.95 -1.77 -1.98
C HIS A 128 1.42 -0.64 -2.83
N VAL A 129 2.39 0.18 -3.26
CA VAL A 129 2.21 1.43 -4.00
C VAL A 129 1.25 2.31 -3.22
N HIS A 130 1.80 3.23 -2.43
CA HIS A 130 0.99 4.13 -1.63
C HIS A 130 0.82 5.43 -2.38
N VAL A 131 -0.41 5.85 -2.65
CA VAL A 131 -0.69 7.10 -3.36
C VAL A 131 -1.60 7.99 -2.52
N PHE A 132 -1.11 9.18 -2.19
CA PHE A 132 -1.94 10.19 -1.53
C PHE A 132 -3.11 10.62 -2.43
N SER A 133 -4.28 10.75 -1.82
CA SER A 133 -5.43 11.46 -2.39
C SER A 133 -5.05 12.90 -2.78
N PRO A 134 -5.76 13.53 -3.72
CA PRO A 134 -5.44 14.89 -4.17
C PRO A 134 -5.39 15.95 -3.06
N ASN A 135 -6.19 15.79 -2.00
CA ASN A 135 -6.14 16.68 -0.84
C ASN A 135 -5.06 16.29 0.19
N GLY A 136 -4.47 15.10 0.09
CA GLY A 136 -3.39 14.59 0.94
C GLY A 136 -3.84 13.85 2.20
N GLU A 137 -5.15 13.72 2.45
CA GLU A 137 -5.67 13.24 3.74
C GLU A 137 -5.70 11.72 3.87
N ARG A 138 -5.82 11.02 2.73
CA ARG A 138 -5.90 9.55 2.64
C ARG A 138 -4.83 9.00 1.72
N GLY A 139 -4.44 7.75 1.90
CA GLY A 139 -3.55 7.01 0.99
C GLY A 139 -4.21 5.74 0.46
N SER A 140 -4.16 5.51 -0.85
CA SER A 140 -4.58 4.23 -1.46
C SER A 140 -3.41 3.25 -1.45
N PHE A 141 -3.72 1.95 -1.51
CA PHE A 141 -2.72 0.90 -1.74
C PHE A 141 -3.38 -0.37 -2.27
N THR A 142 -2.57 -1.24 -2.87
CA THR A 142 -2.90 -2.66 -3.05
C THR A 142 -2.42 -3.49 -1.86
N TYR A 143 -3.08 -4.62 -1.59
CA TYR A 143 -2.91 -5.42 -0.39
C TYR A 143 -2.80 -6.92 -0.72
N ASN A 144 -1.92 -7.62 0.00
CA ASN A 144 -1.81 -9.08 0.02
C ASN A 144 -1.72 -9.56 1.48
N ASP A 145 -2.23 -10.75 1.78
CA ASP A 145 -2.54 -11.18 3.13
C ASP A 145 -1.65 -12.35 3.60
N HIS A 146 -0.87 -12.13 4.66
CA HIS A 146 0.05 -13.15 5.17
C HIS A 146 -0.70 -14.33 5.79
N VAL A 147 -1.78 -14.05 6.55
CA VAL A 147 -2.57 -15.10 7.21
C VAL A 147 -3.23 -16.03 6.19
N MET A 148 -3.78 -15.49 5.10
CA MET A 148 -4.32 -16.32 4.01
C MET A 148 -3.22 -17.05 3.27
N HIS A 149 -2.07 -16.40 3.03
CA HIS A 149 -0.93 -17.06 2.39
C HIS A 149 -0.45 -18.28 3.18
N GLN A 150 -0.38 -18.18 4.51
CA GLN A 150 -0.02 -19.30 5.39
C GLN A 150 -1.08 -20.41 5.39
N LEU A 151 -2.37 -20.05 5.24
CA LEU A 151 -3.45 -21.02 5.16
C LEU A 151 -3.42 -21.81 3.84
N ASP A 152 -3.37 -21.09 2.72
CA ASP A 152 -3.21 -21.60 1.36
C ASP A 152 -2.82 -20.43 0.45
N PRO A 153 -1.69 -20.49 -0.29
CA PRO A 153 -1.30 -19.44 -1.23
C PRO A 153 -2.38 -19.05 -2.25
N ALA A 154 -3.33 -19.93 -2.58
CA ALA A 154 -4.46 -19.63 -3.45
C ALA A 154 -5.50 -18.67 -2.82
N LEU A 155 -5.44 -18.46 -1.50
CA LEU A 155 -6.32 -17.54 -0.75
C LEU A 155 -5.70 -16.16 -0.54
N ASP A 156 -4.41 -15.97 -0.80
CA ASP A 156 -3.74 -14.65 -0.80
C ASP A 156 -4.11 -13.85 -2.07
N LEU A 157 -5.37 -13.43 -2.12
CA LEU A 157 -5.93 -12.66 -3.23
C LEU A 157 -5.66 -11.17 -3.02
N ARG A 158 -5.12 -10.54 -4.06
CA ARG A 158 -4.80 -9.10 -4.01
C ARG A 158 -6.06 -8.27 -3.94
N ASN A 159 -6.10 -7.34 -2.99
CA ASN A 159 -7.18 -6.37 -2.82
C ASN A 159 -6.68 -4.92 -2.94
N VAL A 160 -7.60 -3.97 -2.96
CA VAL A 160 -7.36 -2.53 -2.83
C VAL A 160 -7.82 -2.08 -1.44
N GLY A 161 -7.04 -1.23 -0.81
CA GLY A 161 -7.34 -0.65 0.50
C GLY A 161 -7.02 0.83 0.58
N VAL A 162 -7.45 1.44 1.68
CA VAL A 162 -7.25 2.85 1.98
C VAL A 162 -6.77 3.03 3.42
N ALA A 163 -5.74 3.85 3.58
CA ALA A 163 -5.24 4.37 4.84
C ALA A 163 -5.93 5.72 5.11
N ALA A 164 -6.75 5.76 6.16
CA ALA A 164 -7.50 6.95 6.58
C ALA A 164 -6.89 7.58 7.85
N PRO A 165 -7.08 8.90 8.05
CA PRO A 165 -6.45 9.64 9.15
C PRO A 165 -7.21 9.45 10.50
N PHE A 166 -7.70 8.24 10.77
CA PHE A 166 -8.47 7.89 11.98
C PHE A 166 -7.68 6.98 12.94
N GLY A 167 -6.36 6.95 12.76
CA GLY A 167 -5.41 6.27 13.64
C GLY A 167 -4.99 7.14 14.84
N PRO A 168 -3.95 6.75 15.58
CA PRO A 168 -3.09 5.59 15.32
C PRO A 168 -3.80 4.25 15.59
N VAL A 169 -3.33 3.18 14.96
CA VAL A 169 -3.74 1.80 15.26
C VAL A 169 -2.62 1.14 16.06
N ASN A 170 -2.90 0.86 17.33
CA ASN A 170 -1.95 0.25 18.25
C ASN A 170 -2.17 -1.25 18.32
N VAL A 171 -1.22 -2.02 17.79
CA VAL A 171 -1.22 -3.48 17.85
C VAL A 171 -0.54 -3.92 19.13
N GLN A 172 -1.23 -4.76 19.92
CA GLN A 172 -0.60 -5.45 21.05
C GLN A 172 0.29 -6.55 20.49
N LYS A 173 1.59 -6.26 20.42
CA LYS A 173 2.57 -7.13 19.79
C LYS A 173 2.63 -8.51 20.47
N GLN A 174 2.20 -9.54 19.74
CA GLN A 174 2.22 -10.95 20.13
C GLN A 174 3.23 -11.73 19.29
N HIS A 175 3.50 -11.27 18.07
CA HIS A 175 4.50 -11.82 17.16
C HIS A 175 5.64 -10.80 16.90
N PRO A 176 6.92 -11.21 16.81
CA PRO A 176 8.05 -10.29 16.61
C PRO A 176 7.96 -9.44 15.33
N ARG A 177 7.21 -9.89 14.33
CA ARG A 177 7.03 -9.18 13.05
C ARG A 177 5.91 -8.15 13.06
N GLU A 178 5.04 -8.14 14.08
CA GLU A 178 3.93 -7.17 14.18
C GLU A 178 4.41 -5.77 14.54
N TYR A 179 3.63 -4.78 14.11
CA TYR A 179 3.91 -3.37 14.32
C TYR A 179 2.64 -2.52 14.30
N SER A 180 2.69 -1.41 15.04
CA SER A 180 1.64 -0.38 15.01
C SER A 180 1.85 0.59 13.83
N GLY A 181 0.78 1.30 13.49
CA GLY A 181 0.70 2.20 12.33
C GLY A 181 0.04 3.52 12.68
N SER A 182 0.33 4.54 11.89
CA SER A 182 -0.23 5.89 12.08
C SER A 182 -1.66 6.04 11.56
N HIS A 183 -2.09 5.19 10.62
CA HIS A 183 -3.38 5.29 9.95
C HIS A 183 -4.27 4.09 10.24
N TRP A 184 -5.58 4.31 10.09
CA TRP A 184 -6.59 3.27 10.08
C TRP A 184 -6.72 2.72 8.66
N CYS A 185 -6.35 1.45 8.46
CA CYS A 185 -6.34 0.82 7.15
C CYS A 185 -7.50 -0.17 7.00
N VAL A 186 -8.22 -0.08 5.88
CA VAL A 186 -9.33 -0.98 5.53
C VAL A 186 -9.27 -1.35 4.06
N LEU A 187 -9.85 -2.50 3.72
CA LEU A 187 -10.07 -2.85 2.32
C LEU A 187 -11.31 -2.15 1.78
N VAL A 188 -11.30 -1.87 0.49
CA VAL A 188 -12.43 -1.26 -0.24
C VAL A 188 -12.87 -2.12 -1.43
N SER A 189 -12.15 -3.21 -1.69
CA SER A 189 -12.56 -4.27 -2.61
C SER A 189 -12.82 -5.56 -1.84
N LYS A 190 -13.58 -6.47 -2.45
CA LYS A 190 -13.79 -7.83 -1.96
C LYS A 190 -13.44 -8.82 -3.07
N THR A 191 -12.53 -9.74 -2.80
CA THR A 191 -12.16 -10.80 -3.74
C THR A 191 -12.66 -12.17 -3.29
N THR A 192 -12.88 -13.06 -4.26
CA THR A 192 -13.19 -14.48 -4.05
C THR A 192 -12.31 -15.36 -4.95
N PRO A 193 -11.84 -16.53 -4.49
CA PRO A 193 -11.04 -17.44 -5.33
C PRO A 193 -11.85 -18.02 -6.49
N THR A 194 -13.18 -18.01 -6.39
CA THR A 194 -14.10 -18.58 -7.38
C THR A 194 -15.17 -17.56 -7.76
N PRO A 195 -14.85 -16.52 -8.56
CA PRO A 195 -15.84 -15.57 -9.04
C PRO A 195 -16.92 -16.27 -9.86
N GLN A 196 -18.17 -15.87 -9.69
CA GLN A 196 -19.27 -16.35 -10.52
C GLN A 196 -19.15 -15.82 -11.97
N PRO A 197 -19.19 -16.67 -13.01
CA PRO A 197 -19.23 -16.22 -14.40
C PRO A 197 -20.39 -15.25 -14.69
N GLY A 198 -20.05 -14.07 -15.24
CA GLY A 198 -21.00 -13.02 -15.58
C GLY A 198 -21.47 -12.14 -14.42
N SER A 199 -20.92 -12.30 -13.21
CA SER A 199 -21.13 -11.38 -12.09
C SER A 199 -20.06 -10.28 -12.04
N ASP A 200 -20.14 -9.42 -11.04
CA ASP A 200 -19.15 -8.41 -10.67
C ASP A 200 -18.12 -8.92 -9.63
N GLU A 201 -18.16 -10.21 -9.29
CA GLU A 201 -17.18 -10.81 -8.39
C GLU A 201 -15.80 -10.83 -9.06
N ILE A 202 -14.77 -10.57 -8.25
CA ILE A 202 -13.38 -10.50 -8.72
C ILE A 202 -12.49 -11.45 -7.94
N ASN A 203 -11.47 -12.02 -8.59
CA ASN A 203 -10.42 -12.78 -7.89
C ASN A 203 -9.14 -11.98 -7.63
N ARG A 204 -9.10 -10.72 -8.09
CA ARG A 204 -7.95 -9.83 -7.94
C ARG A 204 -8.39 -8.38 -8.14
N ALA A 205 -7.93 -7.46 -7.30
CA ALA A 205 -8.04 -6.02 -7.49
C ALA A 205 -6.65 -5.36 -7.55
N TYR A 206 -6.41 -4.43 -8.48
CA TYR A 206 -5.09 -3.84 -8.75
C TYR A 206 -5.16 -2.53 -9.54
N GLU A 207 -4.04 -1.78 -9.57
CA GLU A 207 -3.87 -0.53 -10.32
C GLU A 207 -4.94 0.51 -9.96
N GLU A 208 -5.01 0.89 -8.68
CA GLU A 208 -5.99 1.84 -8.20
C GLU A 208 -5.57 3.31 -8.42
N GLY A 209 -6.56 4.17 -8.63
CA GLY A 209 -6.36 5.60 -8.81
C GLY A 209 -7.49 6.41 -8.20
N TRP A 210 -7.13 7.56 -7.61
CA TRP A 210 -8.09 8.49 -7.00
C TRP A 210 -8.99 9.16 -8.03
N VAL A 211 -10.31 9.11 -7.78
CA VAL A 211 -11.33 9.90 -8.47
C VAL A 211 -11.79 11.00 -7.51
N GLY A 212 -11.20 12.19 -7.65
CA GLY A 212 -11.32 13.24 -6.64
C GLY A 212 -10.75 12.80 -5.29
N ASN A 213 -11.37 13.22 -4.19
CA ASN A 213 -10.93 12.86 -2.81
C ASN A 213 -11.76 11.74 -2.17
N HIS A 214 -12.79 11.27 -2.87
CA HIS A 214 -13.88 10.51 -2.26
C HIS A 214 -14.15 9.17 -2.94
N ALA A 215 -13.42 8.83 -3.99
CA ALA A 215 -13.58 7.55 -4.67
C ALA A 215 -12.26 7.03 -5.21
N LEU A 216 -12.21 5.72 -5.44
CA LEU A 216 -11.14 5.03 -6.15
C LEU A 216 -11.72 4.31 -7.37
N ALA A 217 -11.02 4.37 -8.49
CA ALA A 217 -11.18 3.45 -9.61
C ALA A 217 -10.05 2.42 -9.59
N PHE A 218 -10.33 1.16 -9.93
CA PHE A 218 -9.34 0.09 -9.97
C PHE A 218 -9.72 -0.99 -10.98
N ILE A 219 -8.76 -1.86 -11.31
CA ILE A 219 -8.98 -3.01 -12.19
C ILE A 219 -9.33 -4.24 -11.34
N GLY A 220 -10.38 -4.96 -11.73
CA GLY A 220 -10.81 -6.22 -11.12
C GLY A 220 -10.86 -7.36 -12.15
N ASP A 221 -10.26 -8.50 -11.82
CA ASP A 221 -10.32 -9.70 -12.68
C ASP A 221 -11.64 -10.45 -12.45
N THR A 222 -12.60 -10.30 -13.37
CA THR A 222 -13.90 -11.02 -13.40
C THR A 222 -13.84 -12.28 -14.26
N LEU A 223 -14.95 -13.02 -14.35
CA LEU A 223 -15.15 -14.08 -15.34
C LEU A 223 -16.27 -13.72 -16.32
N SER A 224 -16.03 -13.84 -17.62
CA SER A 224 -17.07 -13.73 -18.65
C SER A 224 -18.15 -14.80 -18.47
N PRO A 225 -19.32 -14.70 -19.11
CA PRO A 225 -20.33 -15.76 -19.07
C PRO A 225 -19.84 -17.13 -19.59
N LYS A 226 -18.72 -17.16 -20.32
CA LYS A 226 -18.05 -18.38 -20.80
C LYS A 226 -16.97 -18.90 -19.83
N GLY A 227 -16.75 -18.23 -18.70
CA GLY A 227 -15.72 -18.57 -17.72
C GLY A 227 -14.31 -18.07 -18.06
N GLU A 228 -14.16 -17.16 -19.02
CA GLU A 228 -12.86 -16.59 -19.38
C GLU A 228 -12.53 -15.42 -18.44
N LYS A 229 -11.29 -15.29 -17.99
CA LYS A 229 -10.87 -14.15 -17.16
C LYS A 229 -10.92 -12.85 -17.97
N VAL A 230 -11.60 -11.83 -17.44
CA VAL A 230 -11.69 -10.50 -18.06
C VAL A 230 -11.36 -9.41 -17.04
N PRO A 231 -10.32 -8.60 -17.26
CA PRO A 231 -10.06 -7.42 -16.43
C PRO A 231 -11.08 -6.32 -16.73
N GLU A 232 -11.82 -5.91 -15.71
CA GLU A 232 -12.87 -4.87 -15.80
C GLU A 232 -12.55 -3.70 -14.87
N LEU A 233 -13.16 -2.54 -15.13
CA LEU A 233 -12.98 -1.33 -14.31
C LEU A 233 -14.08 -1.23 -13.25
N PHE A 234 -13.66 -1.02 -12.01
CA PHE A 234 -14.52 -0.83 -10.85
C PHE A 234 -14.33 0.58 -10.30
N ILE A 235 -15.38 1.11 -9.67
CA ILE A 235 -15.33 2.36 -8.92
C ILE A 235 -15.99 2.14 -7.56
N VAL A 236 -15.38 2.71 -6.51
CA VAL A 236 -15.89 2.64 -5.15
C VAL A 236 -15.88 4.03 -4.52
N GLU A 237 -17.01 4.45 -3.95
CA GLU A 237 -17.12 5.70 -3.19
C GLU A 237 -16.79 5.44 -1.72
N LEU A 238 -16.03 6.33 -1.09
CA LEU A 238 -15.56 6.20 0.28
C LEU A 238 -16.45 7.00 1.24
N PRO A 239 -16.70 6.49 2.46
CA PRO A 239 -17.47 7.25 3.45
C PRO A 239 -16.79 8.56 3.84
N GLN A 240 -17.61 9.52 4.29
CA GLN A 240 -17.13 10.86 4.69
C GLN A 240 -16.92 10.97 6.20
N ASP A 241 -17.69 10.23 6.99
CA ASP A 241 -17.64 10.27 8.45
C ASP A 241 -16.83 9.10 9.04
N GLU A 242 -16.11 9.34 10.13
CA GLU A 242 -15.25 8.35 10.78
C GLU A 242 -16.00 7.09 11.26
N ALA A 243 -17.27 7.21 11.67
CA ALA A 243 -18.02 6.07 12.21
C ALA A 243 -18.22 5.00 11.12
N SER A 244 -18.54 5.41 9.90
CA SER A 244 -18.66 4.52 8.74
C SER A 244 -17.34 3.79 8.41
N TRP A 245 -16.18 4.41 8.65
CA TRP A 245 -14.86 3.78 8.46
C TRP A 245 -14.54 2.70 9.50
N LYS A 246 -15.22 2.74 10.64
CA LYS A 246 -15.04 1.81 11.76
C LYS A 246 -16.18 0.80 11.87
N SER A 247 -17.16 0.86 10.96
CA SER A 247 -18.32 -0.04 10.93
C SER A 247 -18.05 -1.25 10.06
N ALA A 248 -18.09 -2.43 10.68
CA ALA A 248 -18.16 -3.69 9.95
C ALA A 248 -19.56 -3.88 9.34
N GLY A 249 -19.62 -4.56 8.19
CA GLY A 249 -20.86 -5.13 7.64
C GLY A 249 -21.10 -6.53 8.21
N ASP A 250 -21.45 -7.47 7.34
CA ASP A 250 -21.70 -8.88 7.71
C ASP A 250 -20.45 -9.64 8.19
N ALA A 251 -19.25 -9.12 7.88
CA ALA A 251 -17.97 -9.72 8.22
C ALA A 251 -17.02 -8.69 8.85
N PRO A 252 -16.08 -9.12 9.72
CA PRO A 252 -15.20 -8.21 10.45
C PRO A 252 -14.20 -7.50 9.53
N LEU A 253 -13.97 -6.21 9.78
CA LEU A 253 -12.97 -5.40 9.07
C LEU A 253 -11.54 -5.94 9.23
N SER A 254 -11.25 -6.68 10.30
CA SER A 254 -9.95 -7.30 10.54
C SER A 254 -9.83 -8.72 9.96
N GLY A 255 -10.91 -9.26 9.38
CA GLY A 255 -10.96 -10.63 8.85
C GLY A 255 -11.02 -11.69 9.96
N THR A 256 -10.88 -12.95 9.56
CA THR A 256 -10.82 -14.11 10.48
C THR A 256 -9.67 -15.02 10.11
N GLU A 257 -9.36 -16.03 10.93
CA GLU A 257 -8.30 -17.01 10.62
C GLU A 257 -8.47 -17.69 9.24
N THR A 258 -9.67 -17.66 8.68
CA THR A 258 -10.03 -18.33 7.42
C THR A 258 -10.60 -17.42 6.35
N THR A 259 -10.72 -16.12 6.60
CA THR A 259 -11.27 -15.15 5.63
C THR A 259 -10.47 -13.86 5.62
N LEU A 260 -10.35 -13.23 4.46
CA LEU A 260 -9.71 -11.92 4.31
C LEU A 260 -10.43 -10.84 5.15
N PRO A 261 -9.74 -9.73 5.49
CA PRO A 261 -10.38 -8.49 5.94
C PRO A 261 -11.59 -8.12 5.07
N ALA A 262 -12.74 -7.86 5.68
CA ALA A 262 -13.91 -7.41 4.95
C ALA A 262 -13.80 -5.92 4.58
N PRO A 263 -14.41 -5.49 3.46
CA PRO A 263 -14.55 -4.06 3.18
C PRO A 263 -15.47 -3.37 4.21
N LEU A 264 -15.48 -2.03 4.19
CA LEU A 264 -16.37 -1.22 5.01
C LEU A 264 -17.83 -1.62 4.82
N GLY A 265 -18.61 -1.66 5.91
CA GLY A 265 -20.02 -2.05 5.84
C GLY A 265 -20.93 -1.06 5.09
N ALA A 266 -20.43 0.15 4.82
CA ALA A 266 -21.12 1.18 4.05
C ALA A 266 -20.90 1.07 2.52
N LEU A 267 -20.14 0.07 2.06
CA LEU A 267 -19.83 -0.20 0.65
C LEU A 267 -20.69 -1.31 0.06
#